data_AF-A0A933ANZ1-F1
#
_entry.id   AF-A0A933ANZ1-F1
#
_cell.length_a   1.000
_cell.length_b   1.000
_cell.length_c   1.000
_cell.angle_alpha   90.00
_cell.angle_beta   90.00
_cell.angle_gamma   90.00
#
_symmetry.space_group_name_H-M   'P 1'
#
loop_
_entity.id
_entity.type
_entity.pdbx_description
1 polymer ?
#
loop_
_entity_poly.entity_id
_entity_poly.type
_entity_poly.pdbx_seq_one_letter_code
_entity_poly.pdbx_strand_id
1 'polypeptide(L)'
;MIRLPPLRQALTVATALFAVAFFFWVGVEDTAVGPVTALGAAAAVLAFGQAVRARWGSRPLSRAEWFILMSLGGAATGLGVAPATALLMAIKVSLHGHAYPDYSLQAVIGVFTRAPLWGVAGLLVGMGLALLGLARRRTELP
;
A
#
# COMPACT_ATOMS: atom_id res chain seq x y z
N MET A 1 -15.81 -13.22 17.33
CA MET A 1 -14.49 -12.53 17.30
C MET A 1 -13.72 -13.02 16.08
N ILE A 2 -12.95 -12.16 15.43
CA ILE A 2 -12.20 -12.40 14.19
C ILE A 2 -10.71 -12.47 14.56
N ARG A 3 -10.04 -13.58 14.22
CA ARG A 3 -8.57 -13.67 14.30
C ARG A 3 -7.98 -13.35 12.93
N LEU A 4 -6.91 -12.57 12.92
CA LEU A 4 -6.13 -12.33 11.71
C LEU A 4 -5.50 -13.65 11.24
N PRO A 5 -5.49 -13.94 9.93
CA PRO A 5 -4.75 -15.08 9.41
C PRO A 5 -3.25 -14.90 9.68
N PRO A 6 -2.48 -16.00 9.80
CA PRO A 6 -1.03 -15.93 9.99
C PRO A 6 -0.34 -15.48 8.69
N LEU A 7 -0.40 -14.19 8.38
CA LEU A 7 0.15 -13.59 7.15
C LEU A 7 1.67 -13.38 7.21
N ARG A 8 2.37 -13.95 8.19
CA ARG A 8 3.80 -13.66 8.42
C ARG A 8 4.64 -14.03 7.19
N GLN A 9 4.53 -15.26 6.72
CA GLN A 9 5.30 -15.74 5.56
C GLN A 9 4.90 -15.00 4.29
N ALA A 10 3.60 -14.84 4.02
CA ALA A 10 3.10 -14.12 2.84
C ALA A 10 3.59 -12.67 2.77
N LEU A 11 3.52 -11.93 3.88
CA LEU A 11 4.02 -10.55 3.94
C LEU A 11 5.55 -10.50 3.77
N THR A 12 6.29 -11.43 4.36
CA THR A 12 7.75 -11.51 4.16
C THR A 12 8.10 -11.76 2.71
N VAL A 13 7.45 -12.72 2.05
CA VAL A 13 7.67 -13.01 0.62
C VAL A 13 7.29 -11.80 -0.23
N ALA A 14 6.15 -11.17 0.02
CA ALA A 14 5.73 -9.98 -0.73
C ALA A 14 6.69 -8.79 -0.54
N THR A 15 7.21 -8.57 0.66
CA THR A 15 8.26 -7.56 0.91
C THR A 15 9.56 -7.90 0.18
N ALA A 16 9.97 -9.17 0.14
CA ALA A 16 11.16 -9.58 -0.60
C ALA A 16 10.98 -9.36 -2.11
N LEU A 17 9.84 -9.75 -2.68
CA LEU A 17 9.50 -9.50 -4.08
C LEU A 17 9.47 -8.00 -4.41
N PHE A 18 8.91 -7.19 -3.51
CA PHE A 18 8.94 -5.73 -3.64
C PHE A 18 10.37 -5.19 -3.67
N ALA A 19 11.25 -5.65 -2.78
CA ALA A 19 12.65 -5.21 -2.75
C ALA A 19 13.38 -5.57 -4.07
N VAL A 20 13.14 -6.77 -4.61
CA VAL A 20 13.67 -7.18 -5.91
C VAL A 20 13.13 -6.30 -7.04
N ALA A 21 11.81 -6.05 -7.08
CA ALA A 21 11.19 -5.20 -8.08
C ALA A 21 11.70 -3.74 -8.01
N PHE A 22 11.84 -3.20 -6.80
CA PHE A 22 12.42 -1.88 -6.57
C PHE A 22 13.87 -1.80 -7.07
N PHE A 23 14.68 -2.82 -6.79
CA PHE A 23 16.08 -2.88 -7.23
C PHE A 23 16.21 -2.93 -8.75
N PHE A 24 15.34 -3.65 -9.46
CA PHE A 24 15.33 -3.61 -10.92
C PHE A 24 14.83 -2.26 -11.45
N TRP A 25 13.76 -1.71 -10.88
CA TRP A 25 13.19 -0.45 -11.33
C TRP A 25 14.15 0.74 -11.17
N VAL A 26 14.94 0.78 -10.09
CA VAL A 26 15.85 1.91 -9.83
C VAL A 26 16.93 2.01 -10.91
N GLY A 27 17.37 0.89 -11.47
CA GLY A 27 18.39 0.86 -12.53
C GLY A 27 17.86 1.07 -13.95
N VAL A 28 16.54 1.15 -14.15
CA VAL A 28 15.94 1.44 -15.45
C VAL A 28 15.76 2.95 -15.60
N GLU A 29 16.42 3.55 -16.58
CA GLU A 29 16.20 4.94 -16.97
C GLU A 29 14.82 5.07 -17.65
N ASP A 30 13.86 5.69 -16.95
CA ASP A 30 12.49 5.87 -17.43
C ASP A 30 11.84 7.04 -16.65
N THR A 31 11.07 7.85 -17.37
CA THR A 31 10.33 9.02 -16.85
C THR A 31 8.84 8.74 -16.67
N ALA A 32 8.36 7.55 -17.03
CA ALA A 32 6.97 7.19 -16.85
C ALA A 32 6.58 7.17 -15.36
N VAL A 33 5.46 7.83 -15.04
CA VAL A 33 4.91 7.92 -13.68
C VAL A 33 4.19 6.63 -13.28
N GLY A 34 3.73 5.84 -14.25
CA GLY A 34 2.98 4.61 -14.03
C GLY A 34 3.72 3.58 -13.16
N PRO A 35 4.93 3.14 -13.56
CA PRO A 35 5.71 2.15 -12.80
C PRO A 35 6.02 2.59 -11.36
N VAL A 36 6.44 3.83 -11.15
CA VAL A 36 6.75 4.35 -9.81
C VAL A 36 5.51 4.50 -8.93
N THR A 37 4.36 4.83 -9.52
CA THR A 37 3.07 4.87 -8.80
C THR A 37 2.65 3.46 -8.36
N ALA A 38 2.85 2.45 -9.22
CA ALA A 38 2.56 1.07 -8.87
C ALA A 38 3.44 0.57 -7.72
N LEU A 39 4.73 0.90 -7.73
CA LEU A 39 5.64 0.61 -6.62
C LEU A 39 5.26 1.37 -5.35
N GLY A 40 4.88 2.65 -5.45
CA GLY A 40 4.40 3.44 -4.32
C GLY A 40 3.13 2.84 -3.69
N ALA A 41 2.20 2.35 -4.52
CA ALA A 41 1.01 1.65 -4.05
C ALA A 41 1.36 0.33 -3.35
N ALA A 42 2.26 -0.47 -3.94
CA ALA A 42 2.73 -1.71 -3.31
C ALA A 42 3.42 -1.43 -1.96
N ALA A 43 4.27 -0.39 -1.89
CA ALA A 43 4.93 0.02 -0.66
C ALA A 43 3.92 0.41 0.43
N ALA A 44 2.88 1.19 0.09
CA ALA A 44 1.83 1.59 1.02
C ALA A 44 1.05 0.37 1.56
N VAL A 45 0.66 -0.56 0.67
CA VAL A 45 -0.05 -1.79 1.06
C VAL A 45 0.81 -2.66 1.98
N LEU A 46 2.09 -2.84 1.65
CA LEU A 46 3.03 -3.61 2.47
C LEU A 46 3.24 -2.95 3.83
N ALA A 47 3.45 -1.63 3.87
CA ALA A 47 3.62 -0.89 5.12
C ALA A 47 2.39 -1.04 6.02
N PHE A 48 1.18 -0.91 5.47
CA PHE A 48 -0.06 -1.13 6.21
C PHE A 48 -0.15 -2.57 6.72
N GLY A 49 0.08 -3.57 5.86
CA GLY A 49 0.05 -4.98 6.25
C GLY A 49 1.02 -5.32 7.38
N GLN A 50 2.25 -4.78 7.33
CA GLN A 50 3.24 -4.96 8.39
C GLN A 50 2.84 -4.25 9.68
N ALA A 51 2.29 -3.02 9.59
CA ALA A 51 1.80 -2.28 10.75
C ALA A 51 0.62 -3.00 11.43
N VAL A 52 -0.32 -3.54 10.65
CA VAL A 52 -1.45 -4.32 11.16
C VAL A 52 -0.96 -5.56 11.89
N ARG A 53 -0.03 -6.31 11.28
CA ARG A 53 0.56 -7.50 11.89
C ARG A 53 1.27 -7.16 13.20
N ALA A 54 2.09 -6.10 13.23
CA ALA A 54 2.87 -5.72 14.38
C ALA A 54 1.99 -5.32 15.58
N ARG A 55 0.86 -4.65 15.33
CA ARG A 55 -0.03 -4.13 16.39
C ARG A 55 -1.15 -5.09 16.79
N TRP A 56 -1.68 -5.89 15.87
CA TRP A 56 -2.88 -6.71 16.11
C TRP A 56 -2.72 -8.19 15.77
N GLY A 57 -1.53 -8.66 15.35
CA GLY A 57 -1.31 -10.03 14.87
C GLY A 57 -1.72 -11.16 15.83
N SER A 58 -1.72 -10.91 17.14
CA SER A 58 -2.11 -11.88 18.18
C SER A 58 -3.47 -11.59 18.82
N ARG A 59 -4.13 -10.47 18.47
CA ARG A 59 -5.31 -9.99 19.18
C ARG A 59 -6.58 -10.33 18.38
N PRO A 60 -7.60 -10.95 19.00
CA PRO A 60 -8.90 -11.10 18.36
C PRO A 60 -9.57 -9.73 18.22
N LEU A 61 -10.16 -9.47 17.06
CA LEU A 61 -10.93 -8.26 16.75
C LEU A 61 -12.42 -8.55 16.76
N SER A 62 -13.24 -7.63 17.25
CA SER A 62 -14.68 -7.65 17.04
C SER A 62 -15.02 -7.40 15.57
N ARG A 63 -16.29 -7.65 15.17
CA ARG A 63 -16.75 -7.37 13.80
C ARG A 63 -16.65 -5.88 13.46
N ALA A 64 -16.94 -5.02 14.43
CA ALA A 64 -16.85 -3.57 14.28
C ALA A 64 -15.39 -3.12 14.14
N GLU A 65 -14.49 -3.60 15.01
CA GLU A 65 -13.05 -3.29 14.91
C GLU A 65 -12.46 -3.75 13.58
N TRP A 66 -12.83 -4.94 13.10
CA TRP A 66 -12.41 -5.43 11.77
C TRP A 66 -12.89 -4.51 10.65
N PHE A 67 -14.17 -4.12 10.67
CA PHE A 67 -14.73 -3.25 9.64
C PHE A 67 -14.06 -1.87 9.63
N ILE A 68 -13.86 -1.28 10.82
CA ILE A 68 -13.18 0.01 10.98
C ILE A 68 -11.73 -0.09 10.53
N LEU A 69 -10.99 -1.12 10.98
CA LEU A 69 -9.59 -1.32 10.63
C LEU A 69 -9.40 -1.46 9.12
N MET A 70 -10.24 -2.27 8.46
CA MET A 70 -10.14 -2.49 7.03
C MET A 70 -10.56 -1.26 6.22
N SER A 71 -11.62 -0.55 6.64
CA SER A 71 -12.11 0.64 5.92
C SER A 71 -11.16 1.83 6.07
N LEU A 72 -10.83 2.21 7.32
CA LEU A 72 -9.92 3.32 7.59
C LEU A 72 -8.48 2.97 7.20
N GLY A 73 -8.08 1.71 7.37
CA GLY A 73 -6.79 1.22 6.91
C GLY A 73 -6.66 1.25 5.39
N GLY A 74 -7.72 0.90 4.67
CA GLY A 74 -7.81 1.06 3.22
C GLY A 74 -7.66 2.52 2.80
N ALA A 75 -8.41 3.43 3.43
CA ALA A 75 -8.30 4.88 3.17
C ALA A 75 -6.87 5.41 3.44
N ALA A 76 -6.29 5.05 4.58
CA ALA A 76 -4.93 5.43 4.96
C ALA A 76 -3.89 4.86 3.98
N THR A 77 -4.06 3.62 3.53
CA THR A 77 -3.20 2.99 2.52
C THR A 77 -3.29 3.74 1.20
N GLY A 78 -4.50 4.09 0.76
CA GLY A 78 -4.75 4.89 -0.42
C GLY A 78 -4.09 6.27 -0.36
N LEU A 79 -4.26 6.99 0.75
CA LEU A 79 -3.59 8.27 0.97
C LEU A 79 -2.07 8.13 1.03
N GLY A 80 -1.56 6.99 1.52
CA GLY A 80 -0.14 6.66 1.57
C GLY A 80 0.52 6.44 0.22
N VAL A 81 -0.25 6.19 -0.86
CA VAL A 81 0.28 5.99 -2.21
C VAL A 81 1.05 7.22 -2.69
N ALA A 82 0.52 8.42 -2.47
CA ALA A 82 1.14 9.65 -2.93
C ALA A 82 2.51 9.94 -2.28
N PRO A 83 2.65 9.97 -0.94
CA PRO A 83 3.95 10.18 -0.30
C PRO A 83 4.92 9.03 -0.56
N ALA A 84 4.46 7.78 -0.65
CA ALA A 84 5.33 6.65 -1.00
C ALA A 84 5.89 6.79 -2.43
N THR A 85 5.04 7.14 -3.40
CA THR A 85 5.46 7.38 -4.78
C THR A 85 6.43 8.56 -4.88
N ALA A 86 6.14 9.67 -4.20
CA ALA A 86 7.00 10.85 -4.18
C ALA A 86 8.37 10.56 -3.55
N LEU A 87 8.41 9.76 -2.49
CA LEU A 87 9.66 9.30 -1.88
C LEU A 87 10.47 8.45 -2.86
N LEU A 88 9.85 7.51 -3.59
CA LEU A 88 10.53 6.69 -4.59
C LEU A 88 11.07 7.55 -5.75
N MET A 89 10.30 8.54 -6.23
CA MET A 89 10.75 9.50 -7.22
C MET A 89 11.99 10.28 -6.72
N ALA A 90 11.95 10.77 -5.48
CA ALA A 90 13.06 11.50 -4.87
C ALA A 90 14.32 10.64 -4.70
N ILE A 91 14.15 9.38 -4.30
CA ILE A 91 15.25 8.41 -4.23
C ILE A 91 15.88 8.22 -5.61
N LYS A 92 15.07 7.97 -6.65
CA LYS A 92 15.59 7.76 -8.00
C LYS A 92 16.35 8.97 -8.53
N VAL A 93 15.78 10.17 -8.40
CA VAL A 93 16.45 11.43 -8.80
C VAL A 93 17.74 11.67 -8.02
N SER A 94 17.80 11.28 -6.75
CA SER A 94 19.02 11.43 -5.94
C SER A 94 20.12 10.44 -6.32
N LEU A 95 19.76 9.27 -6.86
CA LEU A 95 20.70 8.23 -7.25
C LEU A 95 21.24 8.42 -8.66
N HIS A 96 20.48 9.08 -9.55
CA HIS A 96 20.91 9.39 -10.90
C HIS A 96 21.53 10.80 -10.99
N GLY A 97 22.82 10.87 -11.31
CA GLY A 97 23.58 12.12 -11.46
C GLY A 97 23.33 12.86 -12.78
N HIS A 98 22.08 13.00 -13.21
CA HIS A 98 21.72 13.68 -14.45
C HIS A 98 21.63 15.21 -14.27
N ALA A 99 21.95 15.96 -15.33
CA ALA A 99 21.77 17.41 -15.36
C ALA A 99 20.29 17.83 -15.26
N TYR A 100 19.38 16.93 -15.64
CA TYR A 100 17.93 17.08 -15.52
C TYR A 100 17.35 15.93 -14.70
N PRO A 101 16.43 16.20 -13.76
CA PRO A 101 15.83 15.15 -12.95
C PRO A 101 14.89 14.25 -13.77
N ASP A 102 14.93 12.95 -13.52
CA ASP A 102 14.04 11.95 -14.15
C ASP A 102 12.55 12.30 -13.99
N TYR A 103 12.20 12.91 -12.85
CA TYR A 103 10.85 13.35 -12.54
C TYR A 103 10.80 14.86 -12.30
N SER A 104 9.97 15.55 -13.06
CA SER A 104 9.73 16.98 -12.86
C SER A 104 8.95 17.24 -11.57
N LEU A 105 9.07 18.46 -11.03
CA LEU A 105 8.24 18.89 -9.91
C LEU A 105 6.74 18.80 -10.23
N GLN A 106 6.33 19.05 -11.48
CA GLN A 106 4.92 18.90 -11.88
C GLN A 106 4.44 17.45 -11.78
N ALA A 107 5.31 16.47 -12.09
CA ALA A 107 4.96 15.05 -11.93
C ALA A 107 4.72 14.70 -10.46
N VAL A 108 5.58 15.18 -9.54
CA VAL A 108 5.43 14.98 -8.09
C VAL A 108 4.13 15.63 -7.59
N ILE A 109 3.88 16.89 -7.96
CA ILE A 109 2.63 17.58 -7.61
C ILE A 109 1.42 16.82 -8.16
N GLY A 110 1.50 16.33 -9.39
CA GLY A 110 0.46 15.51 -10.02
C GLY A 110 0.13 14.24 -9.23
N VAL A 111 1.09 13.61 -8.58
CA VAL A 111 0.83 12.47 -7.70
C VAL A 111 0.05 12.90 -6.46
N PHE A 112 0.42 14.02 -5.83
CA PHE A 112 -0.26 14.55 -4.65
C PHE A 112 -1.67 15.05 -4.93
N THR A 113 -1.93 15.67 -6.09
CA THR A 113 -3.29 16.10 -6.45
C THR A 113 -4.26 14.94 -6.62
N ARG A 114 -3.75 13.73 -6.88
CA ARG A 114 -4.54 12.49 -6.97
C ARG A 114 -4.67 11.76 -5.62
N ALA A 115 -4.00 12.22 -4.56
CA ALA A 115 -4.07 11.60 -3.23
C ALA A 115 -5.51 11.40 -2.72
N PRO A 116 -6.44 12.37 -2.87
CA PRO A 116 -7.83 12.16 -2.45
C PRO A 116 -8.51 11.01 -3.19
N LEU A 117 -8.27 10.89 -4.50
CA LEU A 117 -8.82 9.80 -5.32
C LEU A 117 -8.27 8.43 -4.86
N TRP A 118 -6.97 8.35 -4.57
CA TRP A 118 -6.36 7.15 -4.01
C TRP A 118 -6.95 6.80 -2.64
N GLY A 119 -7.18 7.80 -1.78
CA GLY A 119 -7.83 7.62 -0.48
C GLY A 119 -9.24 7.04 -0.60
N VAL A 120 -10.06 7.56 -1.51
CA VAL A 120 -11.41 7.03 -1.79
C VAL A 120 -11.34 5.61 -2.35
N ALA A 121 -10.46 5.35 -3.31
CA ALA A 121 -10.27 4.01 -3.87
C ALA A 121 -9.85 3.00 -2.78
N GLY A 122 -8.90 3.40 -1.92
CA GLY A 122 -8.44 2.61 -0.80
C GLY A 122 -9.56 2.32 0.21
N LEU A 123 -10.38 3.32 0.55
CA LEU A 123 -11.55 3.16 1.42
C LEU A 123 -12.52 2.11 0.85
N LEU A 124 -12.87 2.22 -0.43
CA LEU A 124 -13.80 1.30 -1.09
C LEU A 124 -13.26 -0.14 -1.12
N VAL A 125 -11.97 -0.31 -1.46
CA VAL A 125 -11.30 -1.62 -1.40
C VAL A 125 -11.31 -2.16 0.02
N GLY A 126 -10.98 -1.34 1.01
CA GLY A 126 -11.00 -1.68 2.43
C GLY A 126 -12.38 -2.16 2.91
N MET A 127 -13.43 -1.43 2.56
CA MET A 127 -14.82 -1.80 2.86
C MET A 127 -15.21 -3.11 2.18
N GLY A 128 -14.85 -3.29 0.90
CA GLY A 128 -15.11 -4.52 0.16
C GLY A 128 -14.45 -5.74 0.81
N LEU A 129 -13.18 -5.63 1.21
CA LEU A 129 -12.45 -6.68 1.93
C LEU A 129 -13.06 -6.93 3.32
N ALA A 130 -13.49 -5.88 4.02
CA ALA A 130 -14.15 -6.00 5.31
C ALA A 130 -15.42 -6.84 5.20
N LEU A 131 -16.30 -6.51 4.25
CA LEU A 131 -17.55 -7.19 3.98
C LEU A 131 -17.33 -8.63 3.54
N LEU A 132 -16.38 -8.87 2.63
CA LEU A 132 -16.02 -10.22 2.19
C LEU A 132 -15.54 -11.09 3.37
N GLY A 133 -14.72 -10.52 4.25
CA GLY A 133 -14.26 -11.21 5.47
C GLY A 133 -15.40 -11.53 6.44
N LEU A 134 -16.38 -10.64 6.57
CA LEU A 134 -17.57 -10.87 7.40
C LEU A 134 -18.51 -11.92 6.78
N ALA A 135 -18.68 -11.91 5.46
CA ALA A 135 -19.54 -12.83 4.73
C ALA A 135 -19.04 -14.28 4.81
N ARG A 136 -17.74 -14.51 4.53
CA ARG A 136 -17.13 -15.86 4.57
C ARG A 136 -17.25 -16.53 5.94
N ARG A 137 -17.32 -15.75 7.03
CA ARG A 137 -17.46 -16.30 8.39
C ARG A 137 -18.91 -16.52 8.82
N ARG A 138 -19.91 -15.98 8.12
CA ARG A 138 -21.32 -16.35 8.35
C ARG A 138 -21.61 -17.76 7.83
N THR A 139 -20.94 -18.17 6.75
CA THR A 139 -21.11 -19.51 6.14
C THR A 139 -20.36 -20.63 6.86
N GLU A 140 -19.46 -20.28 7.79
CA GLU A 140 -18.68 -21.24 8.60
C GLU A 140 -19.34 -21.59 9.95
N LEU A 141 -20.50 -21.01 10.26
CA LEU A 141 -21.26 -21.32 11.47
C LEU A 141 -22.31 -22.40 11.16
N PRO A 142 -22.34 -23.54 11.89
CA PRO A 142 -23.47 -24.48 11.82
C PRO A 142 -24.75 -23.86 12.37
#